data_AF-A0A956DK79-F1
#
_entry.id   AF-A0A956DK79-F1
#
_cell.length_a   1.000
_cell.length_b   1.000
_cell.length_c   1.000
_cell.angle_alpha   90.00
_cell.angle_beta   90.00
_cell.angle_gamma   90.00
#
_symmetry.space_group_name_H-M   'P 1'
#
loop_
_entity.id
_entity.type
_entity.pdbx_description
1 polymer ?
#
loop_
_entity_poly.entity_id
_entity_poly.type
_entity_poly.pdbx_seq_one_letter_code
_entity_poly.pdbx_strand_id
1 'polypeptide(L)'
;MSEEAGLLAVDRVAYRRVLRGVDGARRSPLTGQTLDETLSCYGGVEGELWPGWVGDWPFEDALLPMAHAARYTDYLDGLGPQVEILGVARGESASPEGWSLWGYDVAVVESPWSVFSVVLNELLFGALARLVAYRERLNERLLLRRREHAEELVERHLAAEREGADVEALGRPVVLAMYEPRAASMRASWPRVAMA
;
A
#
# COMPACT_ATOMS: atom_id res chain seq x y z
N MET A 1 17.10 -2.22 -19.02
CA MET A 1 17.06 -1.47 -17.75
C MET A 1 16.68 -2.48 -16.69
N SER A 2 17.49 -2.63 -15.65
CA SER A 2 17.35 -3.71 -14.67
C SER A 2 16.06 -3.59 -13.87
N GLU A 3 15.41 -4.73 -13.63
CA GLU A 3 14.24 -4.92 -12.77
C GLU A 3 14.64 -4.84 -11.29
N GLU A 4 15.17 -3.68 -10.87
CA GLU A 4 15.63 -3.51 -9.49
C GLU A 4 14.46 -3.11 -8.58
N ALA A 5 14.29 -3.86 -7.51
CA ALA A 5 13.41 -3.47 -6.43
C ALA A 5 13.98 -2.30 -5.65
N GLY A 6 13.09 -1.50 -5.08
CA GLY A 6 13.42 -0.46 -4.14
C GLY A 6 12.42 -0.38 -2.99
N LEU A 7 12.80 0.33 -1.94
CA LEU A 7 12.01 0.51 -0.74
C LEU A 7 11.29 1.85 -0.80
N LEU A 8 10.03 1.84 -0.42
CA LEU A 8 9.17 3.00 -0.25
C LEU A 8 8.70 2.98 1.21
N ALA A 9 8.86 4.06 1.96
CA ALA A 9 8.11 4.22 3.20
C ALA A 9 7.08 5.31 3.01
N VAL A 10 5.98 5.13 3.71
CA VAL A 10 4.87 6.07 3.70
C VAL A 10 4.45 6.37 5.14
N ASP A 11 4.22 7.65 5.42
CA ASP A 11 3.59 8.10 6.65
C ASP A 11 2.07 7.93 6.50
N ARG A 12 1.59 6.81 7.04
CA ARG A 12 0.16 6.47 7.07
C ARG A 12 -0.59 7.25 8.15
N VAL A 13 0.10 7.78 9.16
CA VAL A 13 -0.51 8.55 10.24
C VAL A 13 -0.91 9.94 9.75
N ALA A 14 -0.06 10.58 8.94
CA ALA A 14 -0.39 11.82 8.24
C ALA A 14 -1.59 11.62 7.32
N TYR A 15 -1.57 10.56 6.51
CA TYR A 15 -2.66 10.26 5.59
C TYR A 15 -4.00 9.95 6.28
N ARG A 16 -3.99 9.13 7.33
CA ARG A 16 -5.20 8.85 8.13
C ARG A 16 -5.77 10.11 8.76
N ARG A 17 -4.94 11.09 9.14
CA ARG A 17 -5.39 12.41 9.62
C ARG A 17 -6.14 13.17 8.52
N VAL A 18 -5.63 13.14 7.30
CA VAL A 18 -6.31 13.75 6.14
C VAL A 18 -7.65 13.07 5.89
N LEU A 19 -7.71 11.74 5.74
CA LEU A 19 -8.96 11.03 5.46
C LEU A 19 -10.05 11.23 6.53
N ARG A 20 -9.67 11.38 7.80
CA ARG A 20 -10.61 11.68 8.89
C ARG A 20 -11.12 13.12 8.88
N GLY A 21 -10.36 14.05 8.29
CA GLY A 21 -10.72 15.46 8.18
C GLY A 21 -11.48 15.81 6.89
N VAL A 22 -11.38 14.97 5.86
CA VAL A 22 -12.19 15.08 4.65
C VAL A 22 -13.56 14.46 4.91
N ASP A 23 -14.62 15.07 4.39
CA ASP A 23 -16.03 14.61 4.45
C ASP A 23 -16.26 13.29 3.65
N GLY A 24 -15.28 12.38 3.63
CA GLY A 24 -15.37 11.01 3.10
C GLY A 24 -16.42 10.14 3.80
N ALA A 25 -17.10 10.71 4.81
CA ALA A 25 -18.16 10.18 5.66
C ALA A 25 -19.45 9.71 4.95
N ARG A 26 -19.45 9.48 3.64
CA ARG A 26 -20.65 9.04 2.90
C ARG A 26 -20.56 7.66 2.27
N ARG A 27 -19.42 6.97 2.34
CA ARG A 27 -19.27 5.61 1.79
C ARG A 27 -18.70 4.66 2.83
N SER A 28 -19.24 3.45 2.84
CA SER A 28 -18.79 2.38 3.73
C SER A 28 -17.80 1.48 3.00
N PRO A 29 -16.71 1.05 3.66
CA PRO A 29 -15.79 0.07 3.14
C PRO A 29 -16.48 -1.16 2.54
N LEU A 30 -16.00 -1.64 1.39
CA LEU A 30 -16.53 -2.86 0.74
C LEU A 30 -16.38 -4.14 1.60
N THR A 31 -15.57 -4.07 2.67
CA THR A 31 -15.37 -5.15 3.67
C THR A 31 -16.50 -5.22 4.71
N GLY A 32 -17.40 -4.24 4.74
CA GLY A 32 -18.44 -4.13 5.78
C GLY A 32 -17.91 -3.62 7.12
N GLN A 33 -16.65 -3.20 7.17
CA GLN A 33 -16.03 -2.56 8.33
C GLN A 33 -16.29 -1.05 8.32
N THR A 34 -16.09 -0.38 9.45
CA THR A 34 -16.02 1.08 9.53
C THR A 34 -14.75 1.62 8.86
N LEU A 35 -14.72 2.93 8.56
CA LEU A 35 -13.51 3.60 8.05
C LEU A 35 -12.32 3.39 9.00
N ASP A 36 -12.51 3.56 10.31
CA ASP A 36 -11.43 3.40 11.27
C ASP A 36 -10.90 1.97 11.36
N GLU A 37 -11.79 0.97 11.33
CA GLU A 37 -11.39 -0.45 11.29
C GLU A 37 -10.61 -0.77 10.02
N THR A 38 -11.10 -0.31 8.87
CA THR A 38 -10.41 -0.48 7.57
C THR A 38 -9.03 0.15 7.60
N LEU A 39 -8.93 1.40 8.03
CA LEU A 39 -7.65 2.10 8.12
C LEU A 39 -6.69 1.41 9.09
N SER A 40 -7.19 0.82 10.18
CA SER A 40 -6.36 0.15 11.19
C SER A 40 -5.72 -1.16 10.71
N CYS A 41 -6.39 -1.88 9.81
CA CYS A 41 -5.92 -3.19 9.32
C CYS A 41 -5.31 -3.13 7.93
N TYR A 42 -5.67 -2.14 7.10
CA TYR A 42 -5.09 -1.97 5.77
C TYR A 42 -3.56 -1.86 5.88
N GLY A 43 -2.81 -2.51 5.00
CA GLY A 43 -1.33 -2.53 5.00
C GLY A 43 -0.71 -2.19 3.64
N GLY A 44 -1.43 -1.49 2.78
CA GLY A 44 -0.96 -1.11 1.44
C GLY A 44 -0.28 0.26 1.37
N VAL A 45 -0.04 0.74 0.15
CA VAL A 45 0.94 1.80 -0.16
C VAL A 45 0.47 3.22 0.13
N GLU A 46 -0.79 3.40 0.51
CA GLU A 46 -1.35 4.73 0.69
C GLU A 46 -0.70 5.50 1.85
N GLY A 47 -0.10 6.65 1.53
CA GLY A 47 0.38 7.61 2.51
C GLY A 47 1.28 8.70 1.92
N GLU A 48 1.81 9.57 2.77
CA GLU A 48 2.80 10.56 2.35
C GLU A 48 4.18 9.90 2.24
N LEU A 49 4.92 10.09 1.15
CA LEU A 49 6.26 9.51 1.03
C LEU A 49 7.17 9.97 2.16
N TRP A 50 7.89 9.02 2.76
CA TRP A 50 8.69 9.25 3.95
C TRP A 50 10.13 8.69 3.83
N PRO A 51 11.15 9.41 4.36
CA PRO A 51 11.08 10.75 4.96
C PRO A 51 10.78 11.81 3.90
N GLY A 52 10.01 12.84 4.25
CA GLY A 52 9.73 13.95 3.35
C GLY A 52 11.02 14.67 2.98
N TRP A 53 11.72 14.23 1.93
CA TRP A 53 12.98 14.75 1.38
C TRP A 53 14.03 15.20 2.42
N VAL A 54 14.04 14.58 3.62
CA VAL A 54 15.00 14.92 4.68
C VAL A 54 16.30 14.15 4.44
N GLY A 55 17.10 14.61 3.48
CA GLY A 55 18.52 14.25 3.34
C GLY A 55 18.96 13.71 1.97
N ASP A 56 20.28 13.50 1.83
CA ASP A 56 20.98 13.02 0.63
C ASP A 56 20.70 11.53 0.29
N TRP A 57 19.43 11.10 0.38
CA TRP A 57 19.04 9.72 0.06
C TRP A 57 18.86 9.55 -1.47
N PRO A 58 19.45 8.51 -2.08
CA PRO A 58 19.45 8.33 -3.53
C PRO A 58 18.15 7.66 -4.02
N PHE A 59 17.01 8.34 -3.89
CA PHE A 59 15.75 7.85 -4.44
C PHE A 59 15.73 7.92 -5.97
N GLU A 60 15.25 6.86 -6.62
CA GLU A 60 15.02 6.77 -8.07
C GLU A 60 13.55 6.41 -8.31
N ASP A 61 12.78 7.21 -9.06
CA ASP A 61 11.34 6.99 -9.28
C ASP A 61 10.53 6.76 -7.97
N ALA A 62 10.78 7.57 -6.94
CA ALA A 62 10.23 7.43 -5.57
C ALA A 62 10.77 6.24 -4.75
N LEU A 63 11.62 5.39 -5.31
CA LEU A 63 12.09 4.16 -4.68
C LEU A 63 13.53 4.28 -4.21
N LEU A 64 13.82 3.83 -2.99
CA LEU A 64 15.18 3.71 -2.49
C LEU A 64 15.79 2.39 -2.97
N PRO A 65 16.92 2.37 -3.69
CA PRO A 65 17.53 1.12 -4.15
C PRO A 65 17.79 0.14 -3.01
N MET A 66 17.57 -1.16 -3.28
CA MET A 66 17.73 -2.23 -2.28
C MET A 66 19.12 -2.29 -1.63
N ALA A 67 20.16 -1.78 -2.28
CA ALA A 67 21.50 -1.64 -1.69
C ALA A 67 21.51 -0.80 -0.40
N HIS A 68 20.49 0.03 -0.17
CA HIS A 68 20.35 0.87 1.02
C HIS A 68 19.38 0.30 2.07
N ALA A 69 18.89 -0.93 1.90
CA ALA A 69 17.87 -1.53 2.77
C ALA A 69 18.25 -1.59 4.25
N ALA A 70 19.50 -1.92 4.57
CA ALA A 70 19.98 -1.97 5.95
C ALA A 70 19.97 -0.57 6.60
N ARG A 71 20.57 0.41 5.93
CA ARG A 71 20.59 1.82 6.38
C ARG A 71 19.16 2.37 6.56
N TYR A 72 18.25 1.97 5.69
CA TYR A 72 16.84 2.36 5.76
C TYR A 72 16.12 1.73 6.95
N THR A 73 16.33 0.43 7.18
CA THR A 73 15.76 -0.30 8.33
C THR A 73 16.23 0.33 9.66
N ASP A 74 17.53 0.60 9.79
CA ASP A 74 18.10 1.24 10.99
C ASP A 74 17.50 2.64 11.24
N TYR A 75 17.31 3.42 10.17
CA TYR A 75 16.67 4.73 10.24
C TYR A 75 15.23 4.62 10.75
N LEU A 76 14.46 3.66 10.23
CA LEU A 76 13.04 3.46 10.57
C LEU A 76 12.86 2.96 12.01
N ASP A 77 13.74 2.08 12.48
CA ASP A 77 13.77 1.64 13.87
C ASP A 77 13.94 2.80 14.85
N GLY A 78 14.63 3.87 14.43
CA GLY A 78 14.80 5.11 15.18
C GLY A 78 13.57 6.03 15.22
N LEU A 79 12.61 5.87 14.30
CA LEU A 79 11.39 6.71 14.21
C LEU A 79 10.22 6.19 15.05
N GLY A 80 10.22 4.91 15.40
CA GLY A 80 9.13 4.27 16.13
C GLY A 80 8.00 3.72 15.23
N PRO A 81 6.87 3.27 15.80
CA PRO A 81 5.85 2.45 15.13
C PRO A 81 4.96 3.21 14.12
N GLN A 82 5.33 4.42 13.73
CA GLN A 82 4.49 5.31 12.92
C GLN A 82 4.77 5.21 11.41
N VAL A 83 5.83 4.50 11.01
CA VAL A 83 6.23 4.36 9.62
C VAL A 83 6.17 2.89 9.23
N GLU A 84 5.34 2.56 8.25
CA GLU A 84 5.31 1.23 7.65
C GLU A 84 6.18 1.23 6.40
N ILE A 85 7.06 0.24 6.34
CA ILE A 85 8.07 0.11 5.30
C ILE A 85 7.54 -0.81 4.21
N LEU A 86 7.70 -0.42 2.95
CA LEU A 86 7.20 -1.17 1.80
C LEU A 86 8.37 -1.52 0.89
N GLY A 87 8.52 -2.79 0.54
CA GLY A 87 9.46 -3.22 -0.50
C GLY A 87 8.77 -3.26 -1.85
N VAL A 88 8.95 -2.24 -2.68
CA VAL A 88 8.40 -2.18 -4.03
C VAL A 88 9.37 -2.82 -5.03
N ALA A 89 9.05 -4.02 -5.49
CA ALA A 89 9.77 -4.66 -6.58
C ALA A 89 9.06 -4.46 -7.92
N ARG A 90 9.73 -3.86 -8.91
CA ARG A 90 9.36 -4.04 -10.33
C ARG A 90 9.90 -5.39 -10.81
N GLY A 91 9.24 -6.49 -10.46
CA GLY A 91 9.69 -7.86 -10.79
C GLY A 91 9.43 -8.87 -9.67
N GLU A 92 9.55 -10.17 -9.92
CA GLU A 92 9.19 -11.24 -8.97
C GLU A 92 10.20 -11.44 -7.80
N SER A 93 11.37 -10.83 -7.84
CA SER A 93 12.57 -11.47 -7.27
C SER A 93 13.29 -10.76 -6.12
N ALA A 94 12.70 -9.77 -5.43
CA ALA A 94 13.44 -9.06 -4.38
C ALA A 94 12.63 -8.83 -3.10
N SER A 95 12.41 -9.90 -2.33
CA SER A 95 12.21 -9.74 -0.89
C SER A 95 13.55 -9.37 -0.26
N PRO A 96 13.62 -8.31 0.57
CA PRO A 96 14.76 -8.09 1.45
C PRO A 96 15.00 -9.32 2.35
N GLU A 97 16.26 -9.62 2.65
CA GLU A 97 16.61 -10.66 3.63
C GLU A 97 16.03 -10.32 5.00
N GLY A 98 15.42 -11.30 5.66
CA GLY A 98 14.82 -11.10 6.98
C GLY A 98 13.44 -10.44 6.96
N TRP A 99 12.78 -10.34 5.81
CA TRP A 99 11.42 -9.80 5.67
C TRP A 99 10.42 -10.89 5.29
N SER A 100 9.14 -10.63 5.55
CA SER A 100 8.03 -11.54 5.25
C SER A 100 7.01 -10.84 4.36
N LEU A 101 6.57 -11.52 3.30
CA LEU A 101 5.52 -11.02 2.41
C LEU A 101 4.19 -10.94 3.17
N TRP A 102 3.56 -9.78 3.11
CA TRP A 102 2.20 -9.54 3.59
C TRP A 102 1.18 -9.81 2.49
N GLY A 103 1.42 -9.33 1.27
CA GLY A 103 0.49 -9.47 0.15
C GLY A 103 0.86 -8.53 -0.99
N TYR A 104 -0.10 -8.18 -1.83
CA TYR A 104 0.07 -7.32 -2.98
C TYR A 104 -0.92 -6.16 -2.97
N ASP A 105 -0.46 -5.01 -3.44
CA ASP A 105 -1.26 -3.83 -3.68
C ASP A 105 -1.17 -3.44 -5.16
N VAL A 106 -2.17 -2.71 -5.65
CA VAL A 106 -2.14 -2.07 -6.96
C VAL A 106 -2.05 -0.58 -6.71
N ALA A 107 -1.04 0.06 -7.30
CA ALA A 107 -0.77 1.47 -7.08
C ALA A 107 -0.69 2.27 -8.37
N VAL A 108 -0.98 3.56 -8.30
CA VAL A 108 -0.74 4.53 -9.36
C VAL A 108 0.41 5.42 -8.94
N VAL A 109 1.43 5.52 -9.79
CA VAL A 109 2.54 6.47 -9.59
C VAL A 109 2.22 7.72 -10.41
N GLU A 110 1.66 8.72 -9.74
CA GLU A 110 1.31 10.00 -10.38
C GLU A 110 2.56 10.85 -10.66
N SER A 111 3.57 10.72 -9.81
CA SER A 111 4.86 11.40 -9.93
C SER A 111 5.94 10.65 -9.13
N PRO A 112 7.22 11.03 -9.23
CA PRO A 112 8.27 10.51 -8.34
C PRO A 112 8.06 10.82 -6.84
N TRP A 113 6.95 11.47 -6.47
CA TRP A 113 6.68 12.04 -5.16
C TRP A 113 5.30 11.64 -4.62
N SER A 114 4.47 10.99 -5.45
CA SER A 114 3.08 10.63 -5.13
C SER A 114 2.78 9.23 -5.65
N VAL A 115 2.32 8.38 -4.74
CA VAL A 115 1.86 7.03 -5.03
C VAL A 115 0.51 6.84 -4.33
N PHE A 116 -0.45 6.30 -5.05
CA PHE A 116 -1.81 6.09 -4.58
C PHE A 116 -2.21 4.61 -4.69
N SER A 117 -2.88 4.05 -3.69
CA SER A 117 -3.39 2.68 -3.72
C SER A 117 -4.77 2.61 -4.37
N VAL A 118 -4.84 1.86 -5.45
CA VAL A 118 -6.11 1.46 -6.07
C VAL A 118 -6.90 0.58 -5.12
N VAL A 119 -6.27 -0.36 -4.40
CA VAL A 119 -7.02 -1.28 -3.50
C VAL A 119 -7.70 -0.50 -2.37
N LEU A 120 -7.03 0.45 -1.73
CA LEU A 120 -7.67 1.25 -0.69
C LEU A 120 -8.79 2.12 -1.26
N ASN A 121 -8.56 2.73 -2.42
CA ASN A 121 -9.57 3.54 -3.09
C ASN A 121 -10.83 2.74 -3.38
N GLU A 122 -10.67 1.53 -3.92
CA GLU A 122 -11.79 0.62 -4.18
C GLU A 122 -12.48 0.23 -2.88
N LEU A 123 -11.73 -0.02 -1.81
CA LEU A 123 -12.32 -0.30 -0.50
C LEU A 123 -13.19 0.85 -0.01
N LEU A 124 -12.68 2.08 -0.03
CA LEU A 124 -13.34 3.24 0.57
C LEU A 124 -14.42 3.86 -0.32
N PHE A 125 -14.20 3.84 -1.63
CA PHE A 125 -14.95 4.66 -2.58
C PHE A 125 -15.46 3.86 -3.80
N GLY A 126 -15.00 2.62 -3.99
CA GLY A 126 -15.43 1.77 -5.09
C GLY A 126 -16.94 1.50 -5.09
N ALA A 127 -17.59 1.78 -6.22
CA ALA A 127 -19.03 1.55 -6.41
C ALA A 127 -19.34 0.52 -7.51
N LEU A 128 -18.31 0.05 -8.21
CA LEU A 128 -18.45 -0.86 -9.35
C LEU A 128 -18.53 -2.31 -8.88
N ALA A 129 -19.70 -2.93 -9.08
CA ALA A 129 -19.97 -4.32 -8.70
C ALA A 129 -18.92 -5.33 -9.22
N ARG A 130 -18.25 -5.03 -10.34
CA ARG A 130 -17.16 -5.85 -10.90
C ARG A 130 -15.86 -5.78 -10.09
N LEU A 131 -15.58 -4.66 -9.43
CA LEU A 131 -14.40 -4.47 -8.58
C LEU A 131 -14.65 -5.00 -7.15
N VAL A 132 -15.91 -4.99 -6.69
CA VAL A 132 -16.35 -5.63 -5.43
C VAL A 132 -15.97 -7.11 -5.36
N ALA A 133 -15.85 -7.81 -6.49
CA ALA A 133 -15.49 -9.23 -6.54
C ALA A 133 -14.10 -9.53 -5.94
N TYR A 134 -13.21 -8.55 -5.86
CA TYR A 134 -11.86 -8.74 -5.31
C TYR A 134 -11.85 -8.76 -3.78
N ARG A 135 -12.92 -8.36 -3.09
CA ARG A 135 -13.00 -8.31 -1.62
C ARG A 135 -12.64 -9.64 -0.95
N GLU A 136 -13.05 -10.77 -1.53
CA GLU A 136 -12.85 -12.11 -0.96
C GLU A 136 -11.42 -12.61 -1.14
N ARG A 137 -10.66 -11.94 -2.01
CA ARG A 137 -9.26 -12.24 -2.32
C ARG A 137 -8.28 -11.46 -1.43
N LEU A 138 -8.81 -10.60 -0.55
CA LEU A 138 -8.04 -9.83 0.41
C LEU A 138 -7.61 -10.70 1.61
N ASN A 139 -6.45 -10.43 2.20
CA ASN A 139 -5.97 -11.04 3.44
C ASN A 139 -6.38 -10.21 4.68
N GLU A 140 -5.89 -10.58 5.87
CA GLU A 140 -6.19 -9.83 7.11
C GLU A 140 -5.65 -8.40 7.13
N ARG A 141 -4.74 -8.06 6.22
CA ARG A 141 -4.18 -6.72 6.03
C ARG A 141 -4.84 -5.94 4.90
N LEU A 142 -5.96 -6.43 4.39
CA LEU A 142 -6.71 -5.87 3.26
C LEU A 142 -5.84 -5.69 1.99
N LEU A 143 -4.89 -6.60 1.78
CA LEU A 143 -4.06 -6.70 0.57
C LEU A 143 -4.48 -7.92 -0.25
N LEU A 144 -4.21 -7.89 -1.55
CA LEU A 144 -4.42 -9.06 -2.40
C LEU A 144 -3.44 -10.18 -2.04
N ARG A 145 -3.94 -11.40 -1.86
CA ARG A 145 -3.12 -12.54 -1.42
C ARG A 145 -2.07 -13.00 -2.42
N ARG A 146 -2.27 -12.68 -3.71
CA ARG A 146 -1.50 -13.23 -4.83
C ARG A 146 -1.27 -12.16 -5.89
N ARG A 147 -0.11 -12.20 -6.54
CA ARG A 147 0.27 -11.27 -7.60
C ARG A 147 -0.72 -11.30 -8.75
N GLU A 148 -1.13 -12.50 -9.14
CA GLU A 148 -2.06 -12.73 -10.25
C GLU A 148 -3.41 -12.03 -9.98
N HIS A 149 -3.86 -11.99 -8.73
CA HIS A 149 -5.08 -11.26 -8.38
C HIS A 149 -4.92 -9.74 -8.53
N ALA A 150 -3.72 -9.20 -8.31
CA ALA A 150 -3.42 -7.78 -8.51
C ALA A 150 -3.33 -7.43 -9.99
N GLU A 151 -2.69 -8.29 -10.78
CA GLU A 151 -2.64 -8.15 -12.24
C GLU A 151 -4.04 -8.24 -12.86
N GLU A 152 -4.86 -9.19 -12.43
CA GLU A 152 -6.26 -9.27 -12.85
C GLU A 152 -7.05 -8.01 -12.47
N LEU A 153 -6.83 -7.44 -11.28
CA LEU A 153 -7.51 -6.20 -10.87
C LEU A 153 -7.16 -5.05 -11.82
N VAL A 154 -5.87 -4.91 -12.16
CA VAL A 154 -5.40 -3.92 -13.15
C VAL A 154 -6.08 -4.12 -14.49
N GLU A 155 -6.08 -5.35 -15.02
CA GLU A 155 -6.72 -5.66 -16.30
C GLU A 155 -8.21 -5.32 -16.30
N ARG A 156 -8.92 -5.64 -15.22
CA ARG A 156 -10.35 -5.33 -15.06
C ARG A 156 -10.61 -3.85 -14.98
N HIS A 157 -9.77 -3.11 -14.26
CA HIS A 157 -9.89 -1.66 -14.15
C HIS A 157 -9.68 -0.98 -15.51
N LEU A 158 -8.60 -1.34 -16.21
CA LEU A 158 -8.30 -0.82 -17.55
C LEU A 158 -9.35 -1.23 -18.60
N ALA A 159 -9.98 -2.39 -18.45
CA ALA A 159 -11.11 -2.77 -19.28
C ALA A 159 -12.34 -1.90 -18.98
N ALA A 160 -12.67 -1.69 -17.71
CA ALA A 160 -13.78 -0.85 -17.28
C ALA A 160 -13.60 0.61 -17.77
N GLU A 161 -12.39 1.15 -17.67
CA GLU A 161 -12.04 2.48 -18.18
C GLU A 161 -12.27 2.57 -19.70
N ARG A 162 -11.80 1.60 -20.48
CA ARG A 162 -12.02 1.53 -21.94
C ARG A 162 -13.49 1.38 -22.32
N GLU A 163 -14.28 0.73 -21.47
CA GLU A 163 -15.73 0.58 -21.63
C GLU A 163 -16.51 1.86 -21.25
N GLY A 164 -15.83 2.90 -20.75
CA GLY A 164 -16.45 4.16 -20.32
C GLY A 164 -17.18 4.03 -18.98
N ALA A 165 -16.82 3.05 -18.16
CA ALA A 165 -17.31 2.96 -16.79
C ALA A 165 -16.77 4.13 -15.95
N ASP A 166 -17.53 4.52 -14.93
CA ASP A 166 -17.12 5.54 -13.95
C ASP A 166 -16.06 4.98 -13.00
N VAL A 167 -14.85 4.80 -13.54
CA VAL A 167 -13.63 4.46 -12.82
C VAL A 167 -12.63 5.60 -12.95
N GLU A 168 -11.80 5.79 -11.92
CA GLU A 168 -10.69 6.72 -12.01
C GLU A 168 -9.68 6.26 -13.07
N ALA A 169 -9.18 7.21 -13.86
CA ALA A 169 -8.13 6.95 -14.84
C ALA A 169 -6.82 6.66 -14.10
N LEU A 170 -6.39 5.39 -14.10
CA LEU A 170 -5.24 4.94 -13.30
C LEU A 170 -3.88 5.34 -13.86
N GLY A 171 -3.82 6.04 -15.00
CA GLY A 171 -2.56 6.37 -15.66
C GLY A 171 -1.73 5.11 -15.93
N ARG A 172 -0.63 4.94 -15.18
CA ARG A 172 0.24 3.75 -15.24
C ARG A 172 0.19 2.98 -13.91
N PRO A 173 -0.73 2.01 -13.76
CA PRO A 173 -0.79 1.19 -12.56
C PRO A 173 0.44 0.27 -12.45
N VAL A 174 0.87 0.02 -11.22
CA VAL A 174 1.96 -0.89 -10.87
C VAL A 174 1.49 -1.85 -9.78
N VAL A 175 1.87 -3.12 -9.91
CA VAL A 175 1.64 -4.11 -8.87
C VAL A 175 2.80 -4.09 -7.90
N LEU A 176 2.51 -3.88 -6.62
CA LEU A 176 3.48 -3.76 -5.54
C LEU A 176 3.36 -4.97 -4.62
N ALA A 177 4.49 -5.58 -4.26
CA ALA A 177 4.54 -6.54 -3.17
C ALA A 177 4.73 -5.80 -1.84
N MET A 178 4.04 -6.22 -0.80
CA MET A 178 4.10 -5.59 0.52
C MET A 178 4.83 -6.51 1.49
N TYR A 179 5.84 -6.01 2.19
CA TYR A 179 6.69 -6.80 3.08
C TYR A 179 6.79 -6.16 4.46
N GLU A 180 7.08 -6.96 5.48
CA GLU A 180 7.41 -6.49 6.85
C GLU A 180 8.73 -7.09 7.33
N PRO A 181 9.56 -6.32 8.07
CA PRO A 181 10.75 -6.85 8.72
C PRO A 181 10.37 -7.90 9.77
N ARG A 182 11.00 -9.08 9.76
CA ARG A 182 10.77 -10.13 10.77
C ARG A 182 11.13 -9.66 12.19
N ALA A 183 12.06 -8.74 12.34
CA ALA A 183 12.40 -8.16 13.65
C ALA A 183 11.26 -7.32 14.26
N ALA A 184 10.39 -6.73 13.43
CA ALA A 184 9.21 -5.99 13.89
C ALA A 184 8.12 -6.93 14.46
N SER A 185 8.13 -8.22 14.10
CA SER A 185 7.20 -9.21 14.66
C SER A 185 7.41 -9.51 16.17
N MET A 186 8.52 -9.04 16.76
CA MET A 186 8.72 -9.02 18.22
C MET A 186 8.11 -7.79 18.92
N ARG A 187 7.57 -6.81 18.19
CA ARG A 187 6.81 -5.67 18.74
C ARG A 187 5.30 -5.85 18.58
N ALA A 188 4.83 -7.10 18.53
CA ALA A 188 3.42 -7.43 18.64
C ALA A 188 2.93 -7.16 20.08
N SER A 189 2.52 -5.94 20.36
CA SER A 189 1.45 -5.66 21.33
C SER A 189 1.03 -4.20 21.27
N TRP A 190 0.16 -3.86 20.32
CA TRP A 190 -0.90 -2.89 20.61
C TRP A 190 -2.22 -3.62 20.66
N PRO A 191 -3.12 -3.21 21.56
CA PRO A 191 -4.24 -4.04 21.96
C PRO A 191 -5.12 -4.28 20.75
N ARG A 192 -5.34 -5.57 20.44
CA ARG A 192 -6.54 -5.98 19.72
C ARG A 192 -7.68 -5.29 20.45
N VAL A 193 -8.32 -4.31 19.82
CA VAL A 193 -9.50 -3.66 20.37
C VAL A 193 -10.42 -4.80 20.78
N ALA A 194 -10.57 -4.99 22.09
CA ALA A 194 -11.54 -5.91 22.62
C ALA A 194 -12.88 -5.34 22.20
N MET A 195 -13.51 -5.98 21.24
CA MET A 195 -14.90 -5.71 20.91
C MET A 195 -15.71 -5.94 22.18
N ALA A 196 -16.26 -4.85 22.72
CA ALA A 196 -17.34 -4.85 23.70
C ALA A 196 -18.60 -4.38 23.00
#